data_AF-A0A7S3IYA9-F1
#
_entry.id   AF-A0A7S3IYA9-F1
#
_cell.length_a   1.000
_cell.length_b   1.000
_cell.length_c   1.000
_cell.angle_alpha   90.00
_cell.angle_beta   90.00
_cell.angle_gamma   90.00
#
_symmetry.space_group_name_H-M   'P 1'
#
loop_
_entity.id
_entity.type
_entity.pdbx_description
1 polymer ?
#
loop_
_entity_poly.entity_id
_entity_poly.type
_entity_poly.pdbx_seq_one_letter_code
_entity_poly.pdbx_strand_id
1 'polypeptide(L)'
;KMMIPDKEMMWEEANKYNLGMAVLALTAFFLYFCSQFIFKKLGENITLEIRRALYKGLLWKDPGFFDERDNSAGVLTVALASDVQKLNGASTEGTAVMVETTIAMVCGLVICFYY
;
A
#
# COMPACT_ATOMS: atom_id res chain seq x y z
N LYS A 1 39.82 -36.58 -1.38
CA LYS A 1 39.83 -35.86 -2.67
C LYS A 1 38.39 -35.44 -2.92
N MET A 2 38.03 -34.19 -2.60
CA MET A 2 36.66 -33.69 -2.83
C MET A 2 36.36 -33.86 -4.31
N MET A 3 35.37 -34.68 -4.62
CA MET A 3 34.87 -34.89 -5.96
C MET A 3 34.13 -33.61 -6.32
N ILE A 4 34.85 -32.70 -6.98
CA ILE A 4 34.29 -31.46 -7.49
C ILE A 4 33.16 -31.90 -8.43
N PRO A 5 31.88 -31.55 -8.15
CA PRO A 5 30.79 -31.89 -9.05
C PRO A 5 31.14 -31.40 -10.46
N ASP A 6 30.89 -32.23 -11.46
CA ASP A 6 31.19 -31.88 -12.86
C ASP A 6 30.59 -30.51 -13.17
N LYS A 7 31.41 -29.60 -13.71
CA LYS A 7 31.01 -28.21 -13.92
C LYS A 7 29.69 -28.12 -14.68
N GLU A 8 29.48 -29.02 -15.64
CA GLU A 8 28.26 -29.06 -16.46
C GLU A 8 26.99 -29.36 -15.64
N MET A 9 27.03 -30.26 -14.65
CA MET A 9 25.86 -30.49 -13.79
C MET A 9 25.51 -29.28 -12.94
N MET A 10 26.51 -28.56 -12.42
CA MET A 10 26.27 -27.32 -11.65
C MET A 10 25.64 -26.23 -12.51
N TRP A 11 26.04 -26.12 -13.79
CA TRP A 11 25.44 -25.17 -14.73
C TRP A 11 23.98 -25.49 -15.04
N GLU A 12 23.63 -26.77 -15.22
CA GLU A 12 22.24 -27.16 -15.47
C GLU A 12 21.33 -26.91 -14.26
N GLU A 13 21.78 -27.25 -13.05
CA GLU A 13 21.03 -26.96 -11.83
C GLU A 13 20.86 -25.46 -11.62
N ALA A 14 21.94 -24.68 -11.77
CA ALA A 14 21.88 -23.22 -11.69
C ALA A 14 20.90 -22.63 -12.71
N ASN A 15 20.86 -23.16 -13.94
CA ASN A 15 19.93 -22.69 -14.97
C ASN A 15 18.47 -22.99 -14.61
N LYS A 16 18.18 -24.15 -14.01
CA LYS A 16 16.83 -24.50 -13.51
C LYS A 16 16.38 -23.55 -12.40
N TYR A 17 17.23 -23.27 -11.41
CA TYR A 17 16.91 -22.32 -10.33
C TYR A 17 16.75 -20.89 -10.86
N ASN A 18 17.61 -20.45 -11.77
CA ASN A 18 17.50 -19.14 -12.40
C ASN A 18 16.17 -18.97 -13.15
N LEU A 19 15.76 -19.99 -13.90
CA LEU A 19 14.50 -19.95 -14.65
C LEU A 19 13.28 -19.95 -13.71
N GLY A 20 13.33 -20.70 -12.61
CA GLY A 20 12.30 -20.66 -11.57
C GLY A 20 12.18 -19.29 -10.89
N MET A 21 13.31 -18.68 -10.51
CA MET A 21 13.35 -17.34 -9.93
C MET A 21 12.84 -16.27 -10.91
N ALA A 22 13.12 -16.41 -12.21
CA ALA A 22 12.62 -15.49 -13.23
C ALA A 22 11.09 -15.54 -13.36
N VAL A 23 10.49 -16.74 -13.34
CA VAL A 23 9.03 -16.91 -13.39
C VAL A 23 8.36 -16.35 -12.13
N LEU A 24 8.95 -16.60 -10.95
CA LEU A 24 8.47 -16.02 -9.68
C LEU A 24 8.55 -14.50 -9.68
N ALA A 25 9.65 -13.92 -10.19
CA ALA A 25 9.79 -12.48 -10.29
C ALA A 25 8.73 -11.85 -11.21
N LEU A 26 8.46 -12.48 -12.37
CA LEU A 26 7.43 -12.02 -13.30
C LEU A 26 6.04 -12.06 -12.66
N THR A 27 5.67 -13.18 -12.05
CA THR A 27 4.36 -13.34 -11.40
C THR A 27 4.19 -12.36 -10.23
N ALA A 28 5.22 -12.20 -9.39
CA ALA A 28 5.22 -11.22 -8.31
C ALA A 28 5.06 -9.79 -8.85
N PHE A 29 5.78 -9.43 -9.91
CA PHE A 29 5.67 -8.11 -10.53
C PHE A 29 4.23 -7.79 -10.96
N PHE A 30 3.55 -8.71 -11.65
CA PHE A 30 2.16 -8.52 -12.04
C PHE A 30 1.21 -8.38 -10.84
N LEU A 31 1.38 -9.22 -9.81
CA LEU A 31 0.55 -9.17 -8.60
C LEU A 31 0.73 -7.86 -7.83
N TYR A 32 1.98 -7.41 -7.62
CA TYR A 32 2.26 -6.15 -6.95
C TYR A 32 1.75 -4.96 -7.77
N PHE A 33 1.95 -4.98 -9.09
CA PHE A 33 1.47 -3.91 -9.97
C PHE A 33 -0.06 -3.79 -9.91
N CYS A 34 -0.79 -4.90 -10.04
CA CYS A 34 -2.25 -4.92 -9.91
C CYS A 34 -2.72 -4.44 -8.53
N SER A 35 -2.07 -4.91 -7.46
CA SER A 35 -2.42 -4.53 -6.09
C SER A 35 -2.24 -3.03 -5.88
N GLN A 36 -1.09 -2.47 -6.28
CA GLN A 36 -0.82 -1.04 -6.21
C GLN A 36 -1.84 -0.21 -7.01
N PHE A 37 -2.24 -0.68 -8.18
CA PHE A 37 -3.26 -0.01 -8.99
C PHE A 37 -4.63 0.02 -8.29
N ILE A 38 -5.05 -1.10 -7.68
CA ILE A 38 -6.31 -1.20 -6.94
C ILE A 38 -6.28 -0.30 -5.71
N PHE A 39 -5.20 -0.33 -4.92
CA PHE A 39 -5.06 0.51 -3.73
C PHE A 39 -5.05 2.00 -4.08
N LYS A 40 -4.42 2.40 -5.20
CA LYS A 40 -4.51 3.78 -5.70
C LYS A 40 -5.94 4.19 -6.03
N LYS A 41 -6.67 3.36 -6.80
CA LYS A 41 -8.09 3.62 -7.10
C LYS A 41 -8.95 3.68 -5.85
N LEU A 42 -8.70 2.79 -4.89
CA LEU A 42 -9.40 2.76 -3.61
C LEU A 42 -9.16 4.06 -2.82
N GLY A 43 -7.91 4.52 -2.74
CA GLY A 43 -7.55 5.75 -2.07
C GLY A 43 -8.20 6.99 -2.72
N GLU A 44 -8.28 7.04 -4.04
CA GLU A 44 -8.99 8.12 -4.73
C GLU A 44 -10.49 8.13 -4.37
N ASN A 45 -11.12 6.95 -4.36
CA ASN A 45 -12.54 6.82 -4.02
C ASN A 45 -12.82 7.22 -2.57
N ILE A 46 -12.00 6.77 -1.61
CA ILE A 46 -12.11 7.15 -0.19
C ILE A 46 -11.96 8.66 -0.03
N THR A 47 -10.97 9.27 -0.69
CA THR A 47 -10.76 10.72 -0.66
C THR A 47 -11.99 11.50 -1.14
N LEU A 48 -12.63 11.04 -2.21
CA LEU A 48 -13.82 11.68 -2.77
C LEU A 48 -15.01 11.62 -1.81
N GLU A 49 -15.27 10.47 -1.21
CA GLU A 49 -16.37 10.28 -0.27
C GLU A 49 -16.18 11.11 1.01
N ILE A 50 -14.96 11.12 1.58
CA ILE A 50 -14.65 11.95 2.74
C ILE A 50 -14.85 13.43 2.40
N ARG A 51 -14.33 13.90 1.26
CA ARG A 51 -14.48 15.30 0.82
C ARG A 51 -15.96 15.68 0.66
N ARG A 52 -16.79 14.80 0.10
CA ARG A 52 -18.25 15.02 0.00
C ARG A 52 -18.91 15.14 1.36
N ALA A 53 -18.62 14.24 2.29
CA ALA A 53 -19.18 14.26 3.64
C ALA A 53 -18.81 15.54 4.40
N LEU A 54 -17.56 15.99 4.25
CA LEU A 54 -17.06 17.18 4.93
C LEU A 54 -17.66 18.46 4.36
N TYR A 55 -17.77 18.60 3.04
CA TYR A 55 -18.47 19.75 2.45
C TYR A 55 -19.94 19.79 2.86
N LYS A 56 -20.61 18.62 2.92
CA LYS A 56 -21.96 18.54 3.44
C LYS A 56 -22.04 19.03 4.89
N GLY A 57 -21.12 18.65 5.75
CA GLY A 57 -21.06 19.13 7.14
C GLY A 57 -20.81 20.64 7.23
N LEU A 58 -19.95 21.17 6.36
CA LEU A 58 -19.62 22.60 6.32
C LEU A 58 -20.84 23.47 5.94
N LEU A 59 -21.68 22.99 5.02
CA LEU A 59 -22.89 23.69 4.59
C LEU A 59 -23.96 23.80 5.69
N TRP A 60 -23.93 22.93 6.70
CA TRP A 60 -24.86 22.93 7.82
C TRP A 60 -24.37 23.76 9.02
N LYS A 61 -23.19 24.38 8.94
CA LYS A 61 -22.64 25.19 10.03
C LYS A 61 -23.23 26.60 10.04
N ASP A 62 -23.46 27.14 11.24
CA ASP A 62 -24.01 28.48 11.43
C ASP A 62 -23.16 29.56 10.76
N PRO A 63 -23.77 30.62 10.19
CA PRO A 63 -23.03 31.69 9.52
C PRO A 63 -22.00 32.39 10.41
N GLY A 64 -22.29 32.52 11.72
CA GLY A 64 -21.38 33.13 12.69
C GLY A 64 -20.10 32.31 12.95
N PHE A 65 -20.07 31.02 12.58
CA PHE A 65 -18.87 30.20 12.64
C PHE A 65 -17.81 30.66 11.63
N PHE A 66 -18.21 31.19 10.48
CA PHE A 66 -17.30 31.62 9.42
C PHE A 66 -16.72 33.03 9.60
N ASP A 67 -17.21 33.77 10.60
CA ASP A 67 -16.81 35.15 10.88
C ASP A 67 -15.46 35.23 11.61
N GLU A 68 -15.05 34.13 12.25
CA GLU A 68 -13.72 33.97 12.82
C GLU A 68 -12.65 33.83 11.73
N ARG A 69 -11.55 34.60 11.86
CA ARG A 69 -10.45 34.60 10.86
C ARG A 69 -9.84 33.21 10.66
N ASP A 70 -9.81 32.40 11.71
CA ASP A 70 -9.31 31.01 11.68
C ASP A 70 -10.31 30.03 11.05
N ASN A 71 -11.62 30.35 11.06
CA ASN A 71 -12.71 29.53 10.55
C ASN A 71 -13.23 30.00 9.18
N SER A 72 -12.52 30.92 8.53
CA SER A 72 -12.85 31.37 7.18
C SER A 72 -12.93 30.18 6.23
N ALA A 73 -13.94 30.17 5.34
CA ALA A 73 -14.20 29.07 4.42
C ALA A 73 -12.96 28.64 3.60
N GLY A 74 -12.08 29.58 3.26
CA GLY A 74 -10.83 29.29 2.55
C GLY A 74 -9.80 28.54 3.41
N VAL A 75 -9.60 28.98 4.66
CA VAL A 75 -8.68 28.34 5.62
C VAL A 75 -9.16 26.93 5.94
N LEU A 76 -10.46 26.79 6.23
CA LEU A 76 -11.06 25.49 6.53
C LEU A 76 -10.94 24.54 5.33
N THR A 77 -11.21 25.00 4.10
CA THR A 77 -11.12 24.14 2.91
C THR A 77 -9.70 23.64 2.67
N VAL A 78 -8.68 24.48 2.90
CA VAL A 78 -7.27 24.10 2.74
C VAL A 78 -6.84 23.13 3.85
N ALA A 79 -7.14 23.44 5.11
CA ALA A 79 -6.84 22.57 6.25
C ALA A 79 -7.50 21.20 6.07
N LEU A 80 -8.79 21.21 5.70
CA LEU A 80 -9.57 20.01 5.42
C LEU A 80 -8.98 19.20 4.28
N ALA A 81 -8.62 19.82 3.15
CA ALA A 81 -8.01 19.11 2.04
C ALA A 81 -6.69 18.43 2.44
N SER A 82 -5.87 19.09 3.26
CA SER A 82 -4.64 18.51 3.79
C SER A 82 -4.92 17.33 4.72
N ASP A 83 -5.88 17.48 5.63
CA ASP A 83 -6.21 16.45 6.61
C ASP A 83 -6.85 15.22 5.93
N VAL A 84 -7.71 15.41 4.93
CA VAL A 84 -8.25 14.30 4.13
C VAL A 84 -7.14 13.54 3.40
N GLN A 85 -6.16 14.25 2.83
CA GLN A 85 -5.03 13.59 2.17
C GLN A 85 -4.17 12.80 3.16
N LYS A 86 -3.88 13.36 4.35
CA LYS A 86 -3.16 12.64 5.40
C LYS A 86 -3.93 11.41 5.87
N LEU A 87 -5.23 11.53 6.07
CA LEU A 87 -6.10 10.44 6.52
C LEU A 87 -6.19 9.34 5.48
N ASN A 88 -6.28 9.72 4.20
CA ASN A 88 -6.28 8.75 3.10
C ASN A 88 -4.92 8.04 2.95
N GLY A 89 -3.80 8.75 3.07
CA GLY A 89 -2.46 8.14 3.09
C GLY A 89 -2.31 7.17 4.26
N ALA A 90 -2.62 7.63 5.48
CA ALA A 90 -2.56 6.81 6.68
C ALA A 90 -3.49 5.58 6.62
N SER A 91 -4.70 5.73 6.10
CA SER A 91 -5.66 4.63 5.99
C SER A 91 -5.30 3.66 4.86
N THR A 92 -4.92 4.15 3.68
CA THR A 92 -4.73 3.29 2.50
C THR A 92 -3.33 2.68 2.47
N GLU A 93 -2.30 3.49 2.68
CA GLU A 93 -0.90 3.02 2.72
C GLU A 93 -0.64 2.26 4.02
N GLY A 94 -1.17 2.75 5.15
CA GLY A 94 -1.03 2.09 6.44
C GLY A 94 -1.67 0.69 6.44
N THR A 95 -2.91 0.55 5.95
CA THR A 95 -3.57 -0.77 5.94
C THR A 95 -2.87 -1.76 5.01
N ALA A 96 -2.37 -1.31 3.85
CA ALA A 96 -1.62 -2.17 2.93
C ALA A 96 -0.34 -2.71 3.58
N VAL A 97 0.45 -1.85 4.23
CA VAL A 97 1.67 -2.24 4.93
C VAL A 97 1.38 -3.14 6.14
N MET A 98 0.29 -2.89 6.88
CA MET A 98 -0.08 -3.75 8.01
C MET A 98 -0.44 -5.17 7.57
N VAL A 99 -1.16 -5.32 6.45
CA VAL A 99 -1.48 -6.64 5.90
C VAL A 99 -0.21 -7.35 5.41
N GLU A 100 0.66 -6.63 4.68
CA GLU A 100 1.93 -7.18 4.18
C GLU A 100 2.82 -7.68 5.33
N THR A 101 3.01 -6.84 6.36
CA THR A 101 3.83 -7.19 7.52
C THR A 101 3.25 -8.35 8.33
N THR A 102 1.92 -8.46 8.43
CA THR A 102 1.26 -9.59 9.09
C THR A 102 1.48 -10.88 8.31
N ILE A 103 1.34 -10.86 6.98
CA ILE A 103 1.60 -12.03 6.12
C ILE A 103 3.08 -12.43 6.21
N ALA A 104 4.00 -11.46 6.14
CA ALA A 104 5.42 -11.72 6.25
C ALA A 104 5.79 -12.35 7.61
N MET A 105 5.18 -11.88 8.69
CA MET A 105 5.35 -12.46 10.03
C MET A 105 4.85 -13.92 10.08
N VAL A 106 3.67 -14.20 9.55
CA VAL A 106 3.11 -15.57 9.51
C VAL A 106 3.99 -16.49 8.66
N CYS A 107 4.39 -16.06 7.47
CA CYS A 107 5.30 -16.82 6.61
C CYS A 107 6.63 -17.12 7.32
N GLY A 108 7.22 -16.12 7.99
CA GLY A 108 8.45 -16.29 8.77
C GLY A 108 8.30 -17.32 9.88
N LEU A 109 7.19 -17.29 10.63
CA LEU A 109 6.89 -18.30 11.65
C LEU A 109 6.74 -19.70 11.06
N VAL A 110 6.00 -19.84 9.95
CA VAL A 110 5.80 -21.13 9.28
C VAL A 110 7.14 -21.74 8.85
N ILE A 111 8.03 -20.94 8.25
CA ILE A 111 9.36 -21.41 7.85
C ILE A 111 10.18 -21.84 9.07
N CYS A 112 10.12 -21.06 10.16
CA CYS A 112 10.84 -21.34 11.41
C CYS A 112 10.38 -22.62 12.12
N PHE A 113 9.11 -23.01 11.98
CA PHE A 113 8.59 -24.26 12.57
C PHE A 113 8.75 -25.46 11.64
N TYR A 114 8.79 -25.24 10.32
CA TYR A 114 8.94 -26.31 9.34
C TYR A 114 10.39 -26.83 9.27
N TYR A 115 11.37 -25.94 9.39
CA TYR A 115 12.79 -26.25 9.33
C TYR A 115 13.40 -26.37 10.73
#